data_AF-A0A519KM10-F1
#
_entry.id   AF-A0A519KM10-F1
#
_cell.length_a   1.000
_cell.length_b   1.000
_cell.length_c   1.000
_cell.angle_alpha   90.00
_cell.angle_beta   90.00
_cell.angle_gamma   90.00
#
_symmetry.space_group_name_H-M   'P 1'
#
loop_
_entity.id
_entity.type
_entity.pdbx_description
1 polymer ?
#
loop_
_entity_poly.entity_id
_entity_poly.type
_entity_poly.pdbx_seq_one_letter_code
_entity_poly.pdbx_strand_id
1 'polypeptide(L)'
;AYLGFGIAQPLSTVLLGYFPANWFGLGESLPSGSAFDWRTLILNKKSTNRLLEKGQDYSKNLTQKVLVLRAEDDIWLTEKGVKSLLQNTYPNMKPTYRLIKQSESEKNEIGHINFFRSYNRKLWNIILKELNQ
;
A
#
# COMPACT_ATOMS: atom_id res chain seq x y z
N ALA A 1 8.38 9.34 10.56
CA ALA A 1 8.45 9.67 9.11
C ALA A 1 9.59 10.64 8.77
N TYR A 2 9.67 11.83 9.37
CA TYR A 2 10.64 12.87 8.97
C TYR A 2 12.13 12.50 9.15
N LEU A 3 12.53 11.80 10.21
CA LEU A 3 13.92 11.34 10.33
C LEU A 3 14.26 10.21 9.33
N GLY A 4 13.40 9.21 9.21
CA GLY A 4 13.58 8.10 8.26
C GLY A 4 13.51 8.56 6.80
N PHE A 5 12.31 8.89 6.31
CA PHE A 5 12.10 9.28 4.92
C PHE A 5 12.58 10.70 4.61
N GLY A 6 12.67 11.60 5.59
CA GLY A 6 13.14 12.97 5.33
C GLY A 6 14.66 13.09 5.24
N ILE A 7 15.40 12.23 5.95
CA ILE A 7 16.86 12.33 6.07
C ILE A 7 17.54 11.00 5.69
N ALA A 8 17.26 9.90 6.41
CA ALA A 8 17.99 8.64 6.22
C ALA A 8 17.83 8.04 4.82
N GLN A 9 16.61 8.00 4.29
CA GLN A 9 16.31 7.47 2.95
C GLN A 9 17.03 8.26 1.84
N PRO A 10 16.86 9.60 1.70
CA PRO A 10 17.51 10.32 0.60
C PRO A 10 19.04 10.31 0.72
N LEU A 11 19.60 10.39 1.94
CA LEU A 11 21.06 10.35 2.12
C LEU A 11 21.64 8.99 1.74
N SER A 12 21.09 7.89 2.25
CA SER A 12 21.55 6.54 1.89
C SER A 12 21.40 6.28 0.39
N THR A 13 20.32 6.77 -0.23
CA THR A 13 20.10 6.62 -1.68
C THR A 13 21.12 7.37 -2.51
N VAL A 14 21.47 8.60 -2.14
CA VAL A 14 22.48 9.39 -2.86
C VAL A 14 23.88 8.79 -2.67
N LEU A 15 24.21 8.30 -1.48
CA LEU A 15 25.53 7.75 -1.17
C LEU A 15 25.77 6.37 -1.81
N LEU A 16 24.74 5.51 -1.84
CA LEU A 16 24.86 4.13 -2.31
C LEU A 16 24.36 3.93 -3.74
N GLY A 17 23.64 4.89 -4.31
CA GLY A 17 22.95 4.76 -5.60
C GLY A 17 21.61 4.01 -5.52
N TYR A 18 21.23 3.50 -4.34
CA TYR A 18 19.99 2.79 -4.07
C TYR A 18 19.59 2.94 -2.59
N PHE A 19 18.33 2.66 -2.25
CA PHE A 19 17.89 2.66 -0.86
C PHE A 19 17.96 1.26 -0.26
N PRO A 20 18.82 1.00 0.75
CA PRO A 20 18.91 -0.31 1.40
C PRO A 20 17.78 -0.49 2.42
N ALA A 21 16.54 -0.64 1.96
CA ALA A 21 15.36 -0.71 2.83
C ALA A 21 15.42 -1.88 3.83
N ASN A 22 16.10 -2.98 3.48
CA ASN A 22 16.26 -4.15 4.32
C ASN A 22 17.01 -3.86 5.62
N TRP A 23 17.97 -2.92 5.60
CA TRP A 23 18.69 -2.47 6.80
C TRP A 23 17.77 -1.79 7.81
N PHE A 24 16.62 -1.28 7.35
CA PHE A 24 15.62 -0.61 8.17
C PHE A 24 14.38 -1.47 8.44
N GLY A 25 14.40 -2.75 8.06
CA GLY A 25 13.24 -3.65 8.21
C GLY A 25 12.07 -3.28 7.29
N LEU A 26 12.35 -2.57 6.19
CA LEU A 26 11.36 -2.00 5.28
C LEU A 26 11.18 -2.83 3.99
N GLY A 27 11.65 -4.08 3.98
CA GLY A 27 11.61 -4.98 2.81
C GLY A 27 12.89 -4.91 1.99
N GLU A 28 12.82 -5.28 0.71
CA GLU A 28 14.00 -5.36 -0.17
C GLU A 28 14.55 -3.99 -0.57
N SER A 29 15.82 -3.98 -0.99
CA SER A 29 16.47 -2.77 -1.50
C SER A 29 15.74 -2.19 -2.72
N LEU A 30 15.65 -0.87 -2.79
CA LEU A 30 14.93 -0.16 -3.85
C LEU A 30 15.88 0.63 -4.74
N PRO A 31 15.71 0.60 -6.07
CA PRO A 31 16.36 1.54 -6.98
C PRO A 31 16.06 2.99 -6.58
N SER A 32 17.00 3.89 -6.87
CA SER A 32 16.93 5.30 -6.46
C SER A 32 15.60 5.98 -6.82
N GLY A 33 15.11 5.82 -8.05
CA GLY A 33 13.83 6.39 -8.49
C GLY A 33 12.65 5.91 -7.64
N SER A 34 12.52 4.60 -7.46
CA SER A 34 11.47 3.99 -6.63
C SER A 34 11.55 4.45 -5.17
N ALA A 35 12.77 4.65 -4.65
CA ALA A 35 12.96 5.12 -3.28
C ALA A 35 12.50 6.58 -3.09
N PHE A 36 12.79 7.47 -4.05
CA PHE A 36 12.29 8.84 -4.03
C PHE A 36 10.78 8.95 -4.25
N ASP A 37 10.20 8.06 -5.07
CA ASP A 37 8.76 7.98 -5.21
C ASP A 37 8.11 7.49 -3.91
N TRP A 38 8.70 6.50 -3.24
CA TRP A 38 8.22 6.07 -1.92
C TRP A 38 8.29 7.18 -0.88
N ARG A 39 9.40 7.92 -0.84
CA ARG A 39 9.52 9.14 0.00
C ARG A 39 8.40 10.14 -0.29
N THR A 40 8.05 10.33 -1.57
CA THR A 40 6.96 11.23 -1.97
C THR A 40 5.61 10.74 -1.43
N LEU A 41 5.33 9.43 -1.51
CA LEU A 41 4.11 8.82 -0.97
C LEU A 41 3.97 9.04 0.54
N ILE A 42 5.08 9.00 1.29
CA ILE A 42 5.09 9.13 2.75
C ILE A 42 5.06 10.59 3.21
N LEU A 43 5.82 11.49 2.58
CA LEU A 43 6.02 12.85 3.07
C LEU A 43 5.10 13.89 2.43
N ASN A 44 4.58 13.64 1.23
CA ASN A 44 3.70 14.59 0.55
C ASN A 44 2.23 14.33 0.94
N LYS A 45 1.52 15.38 1.37
CA LYS A 45 0.09 15.27 1.74
C LYS A 45 -0.80 14.80 0.59
N LYS A 46 -0.44 15.08 -0.67
CA LYS A 46 -1.16 14.57 -1.85
C LYS A 46 -0.84 13.09 -2.15
N SER A 47 0.24 12.55 -1.56
CA SER A 47 0.67 11.15 -1.67
C SER A 47 0.62 10.63 -3.11
N THR A 48 -0.15 9.57 -3.41
CA THR A 48 -0.34 9.01 -4.76
C THR A 48 -0.67 10.07 -5.81
N ASN A 49 -1.51 11.06 -5.49
CA ASN A 49 -1.86 12.13 -6.43
C ASN A 49 -0.64 12.98 -6.80
N ARG A 50 0.35 13.14 -5.92
CA ARG A 50 1.60 13.84 -6.28
C ARG A 50 2.43 13.05 -7.29
N LEU A 51 2.40 11.72 -7.24
CA LEU A 51 3.10 10.91 -8.24
C LEU A 51 2.37 10.91 -9.58
N LEU A 52 1.03 10.88 -9.57
CA LEU A 52 0.22 10.96 -10.79
C LEU A 52 0.43 12.28 -11.54
N GLU A 53 0.70 13.39 -10.84
CA GLU A 53 1.08 14.68 -11.45
C GLU A 53 2.37 14.62 -12.30
N LYS A 54 3.23 13.61 -12.12
CA LYS A 54 4.51 13.49 -12.87
C LYS A 54 4.35 12.87 -14.26
N GLY A 55 3.20 12.32 -14.60
CA GLY A 55 2.99 11.58 -15.85
C GLY A 55 1.56 11.68 -16.36
N GLN A 56 1.18 10.77 -17.27
CA GLN A 56 -0.20 10.67 -17.71
C GLN A 56 -1.04 10.02 -16.59
N ASP A 57 -2.03 10.76 -16.12
CA ASP A 57 -2.95 10.33 -15.07
C ASP A 57 -4.21 9.70 -15.69
N TYR A 58 -4.38 8.40 -15.47
CA TYR A 58 -5.57 7.64 -15.87
C TYR A 58 -6.50 7.31 -14.70
N SER A 59 -6.19 7.74 -13.47
CA SER A 59 -6.90 7.28 -12.27
C SER A 59 -8.39 7.62 -12.32
N LYS A 60 -8.74 8.75 -12.91
CA LYS A 60 -10.12 9.24 -13.10
C LYS A 60 -10.87 8.52 -14.23
N ASN A 61 -10.16 7.84 -15.13
CA ASN A 61 -10.78 7.10 -16.25
C ASN A 61 -11.19 5.68 -15.82
N LEU A 62 -10.75 5.21 -14.66
CA LEU A 62 -11.07 3.89 -14.12
C LEU A 62 -12.49 3.86 -13.55
N THR A 63 -13.30 2.89 -13.97
CA THR A 63 -14.72 2.75 -13.62
C THR A 63 -15.11 1.35 -13.13
N GLN A 64 -14.13 0.46 -13.02
CA GLN A 64 -14.30 -0.96 -12.71
C GLN A 64 -14.80 -1.17 -11.27
N LYS A 65 -15.43 -2.33 -11.03
CA LYS A 65 -15.65 -2.84 -9.67
C LYS A 65 -14.30 -3.14 -9.02
N VAL A 66 -14.17 -2.85 -7.73
CA VAL A 66 -12.93 -3.06 -6.96
C VAL A 66 -13.25 -3.71 -5.63
N LEU A 67 -12.62 -4.84 -5.34
CA LEU A 67 -12.61 -5.38 -3.98
C LEU A 67 -11.47 -4.75 -3.18
N VAL A 68 -11.81 -4.09 -2.07
CA VAL A 68 -10.84 -3.48 -1.17
C VAL A 68 -10.77 -4.30 0.11
N LEU A 69 -9.67 -5.03 0.29
CA LEU A 69 -9.40 -5.78 1.51
C LEU A 69 -8.57 -4.93 2.47
N ARG A 70 -8.97 -4.93 3.74
CA ARG A 70 -8.18 -4.36 4.85
C ARG A 70 -8.11 -5.37 5.97
N ALA A 71 -6.96 -5.48 6.63
CA ALA A 71 -6.84 -6.28 7.84
C ALA A 71 -7.11 -5.42 9.08
N GLU A 72 -7.77 -6.01 10.07
CA GLU A 72 -8.09 -5.38 11.36
C GLU A 72 -6.83 -4.98 12.14
N ASP A 73 -5.77 -5.78 12.05
CA ASP A 73 -4.48 -5.60 12.73
C ASP A 73 -3.43 -4.86 11.86
N ASP A 74 -3.81 -4.32 10.69
CA ASP A 74 -2.92 -3.47 9.88
C ASP A 74 -2.92 -2.01 10.38
N ILE A 75 -1.83 -1.67 11.09
CA ILE A 75 -1.59 -0.32 11.62
C ILE A 75 -1.14 0.71 10.56
N TRP A 76 -0.78 0.29 9.35
CA TRP A 76 -0.34 1.18 8.27
C TRP A 76 -1.52 1.66 7.42
N LEU A 77 -2.51 0.80 7.13
CA LEU A 77 -3.66 1.10 6.28
C LEU A 77 -4.96 1.36 7.06
N THR A 78 -5.07 2.58 7.59
CA THR A 78 -6.29 3.06 8.25
C THR A 78 -7.49 3.17 7.28
N GLU A 79 -8.70 3.07 7.84
CA GLU A 79 -9.94 3.19 7.06
C GLU A 79 -10.04 4.51 6.34
N LYS A 80 -9.72 5.58 7.07
CA LYS A 80 -9.71 6.93 6.55
C LYS A 80 -8.73 7.07 5.38
N GLY A 81 -7.53 6.48 5.51
CA GLY A 81 -6.52 6.51 4.45
C GLY A 81 -6.99 5.82 3.18
N VAL A 82 -7.54 4.60 3.31
CA VAL A 82 -8.02 3.82 2.16
C VAL A 82 -9.26 4.45 1.51
N LYS A 83 -10.22 4.93 2.29
CA LYS A 83 -11.37 5.67 1.76
C LYS A 83 -10.93 6.95 1.04
N SER A 84 -9.99 7.69 1.63
CA SER A 84 -9.41 8.89 1.00
C SER A 84 -8.72 8.56 -0.32
N LEU A 85 -7.97 7.45 -0.40
CA LEU A 85 -7.35 7.01 -1.64
C LEU A 85 -8.41 6.79 -2.74
N LEU A 86 -9.46 6.02 -2.45
CA LEU A 86 -10.46 5.74 -3.47
C LEU A 86 -11.29 6.97 -3.84
N GLN A 87 -11.69 7.80 -2.87
CA GLN A 87 -12.48 9.00 -3.15
C GLN A 87 -11.69 10.07 -3.89
N ASN A 88 -10.43 10.31 -3.51
CA ASN A 88 -9.65 11.44 -4.03
C ASN A 88 -8.76 11.06 -5.22
N THR A 89 -8.36 9.80 -5.35
CA THR A 89 -7.49 9.33 -6.45
C THR A 89 -8.28 8.57 -7.50
N TYR A 90 -9.22 7.70 -7.10
CA TYR A 90 -9.95 6.81 -8.02
C TYR A 90 -11.47 7.01 -7.96
N PRO A 91 -11.97 8.25 -8.16
CA PRO A 91 -13.34 8.64 -7.79
C PRO A 91 -14.44 7.89 -8.53
N ASN A 92 -14.15 7.36 -9.72
CA ASN A 92 -15.13 6.71 -10.59
C ASN A 92 -15.15 5.18 -10.45
N MET A 93 -14.22 4.59 -9.69
CA MET A 93 -14.23 3.16 -9.39
C MET A 93 -15.38 2.82 -8.42
N LYS A 94 -15.79 1.54 -8.42
CA LYS A 94 -16.94 1.06 -7.64
C LYS A 94 -16.48 0.09 -6.55
N PRO A 95 -16.05 0.58 -5.38
CA PRO A 95 -15.44 -0.28 -4.37
C PRO A 95 -16.44 -1.02 -3.50
N THR A 96 -16.15 -2.30 -3.26
CA THR A 96 -16.69 -3.12 -2.18
C THR A 96 -15.61 -3.25 -1.11
N TYR A 97 -15.87 -2.77 0.10
CA TYR A 97 -14.90 -2.85 1.21
C TYR A 97 -15.15 -4.09 2.05
N ARG A 98 -14.07 -4.83 2.36
CA ARG A 98 -14.11 -5.93 3.33
C ARG A 98 -12.98 -5.81 4.32
N LEU A 99 -13.37 -5.67 5.59
CA LEU A 99 -12.45 -5.81 6.73
C LEU A 99 -12.30 -7.30 7.04
N ILE A 100 -11.06 -7.78 7.05
CA ILE A 100 -10.68 -9.12 7.46
C ILE A 100 -10.31 -9.05 8.93
N LYS A 101 -11.02 -9.79 9.77
CA LYS A 101 -10.73 -9.87 11.20
C LYS A 101 -9.44 -10.64 11.43
N GLN A 102 -8.68 -10.26 12.45
CA GLN A 102 -7.46 -10.97 12.82
C GLN A 102 -7.75 -12.45 13.10
N SER A 103 -8.91 -12.76 13.68
CA SER A 103 -9.39 -14.11 13.96
C SER A 103 -9.75 -14.96 12.73
N GLU A 104 -9.82 -14.37 11.53
CA GLU A 104 -9.95 -15.14 10.28
C GLU A 104 -8.61 -15.76 9.84
N SER A 105 -7.48 -15.32 10.43
CA SER A 105 -6.15 -15.90 10.21
C SER A 105 -5.92 -17.15 11.08
N GLU A 106 -5.28 -18.18 10.51
CA GLU A 106 -4.87 -19.37 11.27
C GLU A 106 -3.87 -19.05 12.40
N LYS A 107 -3.08 -17.99 12.24
CA LYS A 107 -2.10 -17.55 13.24
C LYS A 107 -2.61 -16.38 14.08
N ASN A 108 -3.87 -15.98 13.89
CA ASN A 108 -4.40 -14.75 14.46
C ASN A 108 -3.47 -13.56 14.16
N GLU A 109 -2.95 -13.45 12.94
CA GLU A 109 -2.05 -12.38 12.50
C GLU A 109 -2.13 -12.20 10.97
N ILE A 110 -2.49 -11.00 10.52
CA ILE A 110 -2.53 -10.63 9.10
C ILE A 110 -1.64 -9.41 8.86
N GLY A 111 -1.80 -8.37 9.67
CA GLY A 111 -1.03 -7.13 9.57
C GLY A 111 -0.96 -6.57 8.15
N HIS A 112 0.13 -5.87 7.85
CA HIS A 112 0.30 -5.24 6.53
C HIS A 112 0.72 -6.22 5.43
N ILE A 113 1.51 -7.25 5.77
CA ILE A 113 2.18 -8.11 4.77
C ILE A 113 1.80 -9.59 4.88
N ASN A 114 1.27 -10.04 6.03
CA ASN A 114 1.12 -11.47 6.27
C ASN A 114 -0.08 -12.09 5.55
N PHE A 115 -0.93 -11.29 4.91
CA PHE A 115 -1.97 -11.80 3.99
C PHE A 115 -1.40 -12.74 2.92
N PHE A 116 -0.16 -12.50 2.46
CA PHE A 116 0.50 -13.30 1.43
C PHE A 116 1.26 -14.52 1.96
N ARG A 117 1.32 -14.71 3.28
CA ARG A 117 2.02 -15.86 3.88
C ARG A 117 1.25 -17.15 3.67
N SER A 118 1.97 -18.27 3.61
CA SER A 118 1.39 -19.60 3.38
C SER A 118 0.29 -19.97 4.39
N TYR A 119 0.45 -19.59 5.67
CA TYR A 119 -0.54 -19.84 6.72
C TYR A 119 -1.83 -19.00 6.57
N ASN A 120 -1.82 -17.96 5.74
CA ASN A 120 -2.99 -17.14 5.43
C ASN A 120 -3.60 -17.46 4.06
N ARG A 121 -3.14 -18.52 3.39
CA ARG A 121 -3.64 -18.93 2.06
C ARG A 121 -5.16 -19.13 2.02
N LYS A 122 -5.78 -19.60 3.12
CA LYS A 122 -7.24 -19.75 3.20
C LYS A 122 -8.00 -18.43 3.05
N LEU A 123 -7.40 -17.30 3.42
CA LEU A 123 -8.00 -15.97 3.24
C LEU A 123 -8.18 -15.62 1.75
N TRP A 124 -7.40 -16.22 0.85
CA TRP A 124 -7.49 -15.94 -0.59
C TRP A 124 -8.81 -16.46 -1.18
N ASN A 125 -9.51 -17.37 -0.50
CA ASN A 125 -10.87 -17.77 -0.85
C ASN A 125 -11.86 -16.60 -0.83
N ILE A 126 -11.57 -15.52 -0.09
CA ILE A 126 -12.35 -14.28 -0.14
C ILE A 126 -12.33 -13.71 -1.56
N ILE A 127 -11.15 -13.66 -2.19
CA ILE A 127 -10.96 -13.15 -3.56
C ILE A 127 -11.62 -14.10 -4.57
N LEU A 128 -11.41 -15.42 -4.42
CA LEU A 128 -12.00 -16.40 -5.33
C LEU A 128 -13.54 -16.34 -5.36
N LYS A 129 -14.17 -16.09 -4.20
CA LYS A 129 -15.63 -15.92 -4.13
C LYS A 129 -16.11 -14.66 -4.86
N GLU A 130 -15.35 -13.57 -4.79
CA GLU A 130 -15.70 -12.32 -5.48
C GLU A 130 -15.53 -12.46 -7.01
N LEU A 131 -14.50 -13.17 -7.47
CA LEU A 131 -14.26 -13.38 -8.91
C LEU A 131 -15.30 -14.26 -9.59
N ASN A 132 -16.00 -15.11 -8.82
CA ASN A 132 -17.01 -16.05 -9.32
C ASN A 132 -18.45 -15.49 -9.23
N GLN A 133 -18.63 -14.22 -8.84
CA GLN A 133 -19.92 -13.50 -8.82
C GLN A 133 -20.11 -12.65 -10.08
#